data_AF-A0A1M5II25-F1
#
_entry.id   AF-A0A1M5II25-F1
#
_cell.length_a   1.000
_cell.length_b   1.000
_cell.length_c   1.000
_cell.angle_alpha   90.00
_cell.angle_beta   90.00
_cell.angle_gamma   90.00
#
_symmetry.space_group_name_H-M   'P 1'
#
loop_
_entity.id
_entity.type
_entity.pdbx_description
1 polymer ?
#
loop_
_entity_poly.entity_id
_entity_poly.type
_entity_poly.pdbx_seq_one_letter_code
_entity_poly.pdbx_strand_id
1 'polypeptide(L)'
;MLTRDTVAARLRDFPRRAAARPELRQAGVAVCVTCDGGVPALLLTRRAPGLRAHAGQWALPGGRLDDGETPVQGALRELAEEVGLERGPGDVLGVLDDYVTRSGYVMTPVVVWAGETGPLGPAEAEVAAAYQVPLADLDVDPVLVTIPESDAPVVRLPLFGGWLHAPTAAVVLQFCRAACRGEVERVAHLEQPVFAWR
;
A
#
# COMPACT_ATOMS: atom_id res chain seq x y z
N MET A 1 16.46 -4.83 -13.56
CA MET A 1 16.18 -3.60 -12.78
C MET A 1 14.73 -3.25 -13.01
N LEU A 2 13.96 -2.93 -11.97
CA LEU A 2 12.55 -2.54 -12.13
C LEU A 2 12.49 -1.17 -12.82
N THR A 3 11.76 -1.05 -13.93
CA THR A 3 11.57 0.21 -14.64
C THR A 3 10.10 0.58 -14.68
N ARG A 4 9.81 1.88 -14.86
CA ARG A 4 8.45 2.39 -15.05
C ARG A 4 7.70 1.61 -16.13
N ASP A 5 8.32 1.42 -17.29
CA ASP A 5 7.71 0.75 -18.43
C ASP A 5 7.41 -0.73 -18.16
N THR A 6 8.30 -1.42 -17.44
CA THR A 6 8.09 -2.82 -17.07
C THR A 6 6.91 -2.96 -16.10
N VAL A 7 6.82 -2.07 -15.11
CA VAL A 7 5.69 -2.05 -14.17
C VAL A 7 4.40 -1.71 -14.91
N ALA A 8 4.40 -0.67 -15.74
CA ALA A 8 3.24 -0.25 -16.52
C ALA A 8 2.73 -1.36 -17.44
N ALA A 9 3.63 -2.07 -18.12
CA ALA A 9 3.26 -3.20 -18.98
C ALA A 9 2.59 -4.33 -18.19
N ARG A 10 3.17 -4.72 -17.05
CA ARG A 10 2.62 -5.79 -16.20
C ARG A 10 1.27 -5.43 -15.60
N LEU A 11 1.11 -4.18 -15.17
CA LEU A 11 -0.13 -3.72 -14.55
C LEU A 11 -1.25 -3.43 -15.56
N ARG A 12 -0.91 -3.11 -16.81
CA ARG A 12 -1.90 -3.00 -17.89
C ARG A 12 -2.69 -4.29 -18.09
N ASP A 13 -2.00 -5.42 -18.01
CA ASP A 13 -2.60 -6.75 -18.22
C ASP A 13 -3.04 -7.42 -16.90
N PHE A 14 -2.81 -6.76 -15.76
CA PHE A 14 -3.19 -7.31 -14.46
C PHE A 14 -4.72 -7.39 -14.33
N PRO A 15 -5.30 -8.58 -14.16
CA PRO A 15 -6.75 -8.75 -14.09
C PRO A 15 -7.29 -8.34 -12.71
N ARG A 16 -7.36 -7.03 -12.46
CA ARG A 16 -7.84 -6.44 -11.20
C ARG A 16 -9.24 -6.96 -10.83
N ARG A 17 -9.43 -7.26 -9.54
CA ARG A 17 -10.72 -7.55 -8.92
C ARG A 17 -11.13 -6.39 -8.01
N ALA A 18 -12.20 -5.71 -8.40
CA ALA A 18 -12.84 -4.72 -7.55
C ALA A 18 -13.78 -5.39 -6.54
N ALA A 19 -13.91 -4.83 -5.35
CA ALA A 19 -14.82 -5.30 -4.32
C ALA A 19 -16.17 -4.57 -4.43
N ALA A 20 -17.25 -5.31 -4.70
CA ALA A 20 -18.60 -4.78 -4.76
C ALA A 20 -19.20 -4.62 -3.35
N ARG A 21 -18.68 -3.68 -2.55
CA ARG A 21 -19.08 -3.41 -1.16
C ARG A 21 -19.41 -1.92 -0.95
N PRO A 22 -20.48 -1.40 -1.58
CA PRO A 22 -20.81 0.03 -1.52
C PRO A 22 -21.23 0.51 -0.13
N GLU A 23 -21.60 -0.40 0.77
CA GLU A 23 -21.94 -0.10 2.15
C GLU A 23 -20.71 0.20 3.03
N LEU A 24 -19.51 -0.11 2.55
CA LEU A 24 -18.25 0.16 3.24
C LEU A 24 -17.64 1.48 2.77
N ARG A 25 -16.79 2.05 3.63
CA ARG A 25 -16.06 3.30 3.32
C ARG A 25 -15.03 3.01 2.23
N GLN A 26 -14.99 3.84 1.19
CA GLN A 26 -14.01 3.71 0.12
C GLN A 26 -12.73 4.46 0.49
N ALA A 27 -11.57 3.88 0.18
CA ALA A 27 -10.26 4.47 0.43
C ALA A 27 -9.32 4.30 -0.77
N GLY A 28 -8.61 5.36 -1.11
CA GLY A 28 -7.53 5.36 -2.11
C GLY A 28 -6.19 5.27 -1.41
N VAL A 29 -5.33 4.36 -1.85
CA VAL A 29 -4.04 4.09 -1.19
C VAL A 29 -2.93 4.07 -2.22
N ALA A 30 -1.88 4.88 -2.02
CA ALA A 30 -0.76 4.99 -2.94
C ALA A 30 0.29 3.91 -2.69
N VAL A 31 0.46 3.01 -3.66
CA VAL A 31 1.64 2.16 -3.80
C VAL A 31 2.68 2.94 -4.61
N CYS A 32 3.36 3.86 -3.93
CA CYS A 32 4.29 4.79 -4.56
C CYS A 32 5.68 4.17 -4.72
N VAL A 33 6.11 3.97 -5.96
CA VAL A 33 7.44 3.45 -6.32
C VAL A 33 8.42 4.60 -6.47
N THR A 34 9.40 4.68 -5.57
CA THR A 34 10.50 5.64 -5.63
C THR A 34 11.78 4.98 -6.11
N CYS A 35 12.78 5.78 -6.43
CA CYS A 35 14.15 5.35 -6.66
C CYS A 35 15.07 6.25 -5.83
N ASP A 36 16.07 5.66 -5.19
CA ASP A 36 17.17 6.38 -4.54
C ASP A 36 18.49 5.78 -5.01
N GLY A 37 19.29 6.56 -5.72
CA GLY A 37 20.55 6.10 -6.31
C GLY A 37 20.36 4.90 -7.24
N GLY A 38 19.23 4.82 -7.94
CA GLY A 38 18.85 3.69 -8.78
C GLY A 38 18.32 2.46 -8.04
N VAL A 39 18.21 2.47 -6.70
CA VAL A 39 17.57 1.38 -5.96
C VAL A 39 16.06 1.63 -5.90
N PRO A 40 15.22 0.76 -6.49
CA PRO A 40 13.77 0.92 -6.42
C PRO A 40 13.25 0.58 -5.02
N ALA A 41 12.34 1.40 -4.53
CA ALA A 41 11.77 1.33 -3.19
C ALA A 41 10.26 1.60 -3.22
N LEU A 42 9.56 1.21 -2.16
CA LEU A 42 8.20 1.68 -1.88
C LEU A 42 8.22 2.71 -0.76
N LEU A 43 7.41 3.76 -0.93
CA LEU A 43 7.16 4.73 0.12
C LEU A 43 6.20 4.14 1.16
N LEU A 44 6.65 4.06 2.41
CA LEU A 44 5.83 3.71 3.57
C LEU A 44 5.86 4.85 4.60
N THR A 45 4.72 5.10 5.24
CA THR A 45 4.60 6.03 6.35
C THR A 45 4.54 5.29 7.67
N ARG A 46 5.06 5.92 8.73
CA ARG A 46 4.90 5.45 10.10
C ARG A 46 3.96 6.39 10.82
N ARG A 47 2.84 5.86 11.30
CA ARG A 47 1.82 6.64 12.01
C ARG A 47 2.35 7.19 13.33
N ALA A 48 1.97 8.42 13.67
CA ALA A 48 2.41 9.06 14.90
C ALA A 48 2.01 8.26 16.16
N PRO A 49 2.88 8.16 17.17
CA PRO A 49 2.64 7.34 18.36
C PRO A 49 1.48 7.82 19.22
N GLY A 50 1.05 9.08 19.06
CA GLY A 50 -0.07 9.67 19.81
C GLY A 50 -1.46 9.42 19.23
N LEU A 51 -1.58 8.73 18.09
CA LEU A 51 -2.87 8.49 17.44
C LEU A 51 -3.69 7.43 18.19
N ARG A 52 -5.01 7.66 18.28
CA ARG A 52 -5.96 6.77 18.98
C ARG A 52 -6.04 5.37 18.37
N ALA A 53 -5.66 5.22 17.09
CA ALA A 53 -5.63 3.96 16.36
C ALA A 53 -4.32 3.82 15.58
N HIS A 54 -3.79 2.59 15.53
CA HIS A 54 -2.62 2.20 14.72
C HIS A 54 -1.32 2.98 14.98
N ALA A 55 -1.13 3.51 16.19
CA ALA A 55 0.08 4.22 16.60
C ALA A 55 1.35 3.41 16.29
N GLY A 56 2.30 4.02 15.57
CA GLY A 56 3.59 3.42 15.22
C GLY A 56 3.55 2.34 14.14
N GLN A 57 2.38 2.03 13.57
CA GLN A 57 2.23 1.05 12.48
C GLN A 57 2.72 1.62 11.15
N TRP A 58 3.20 0.70 10.30
CA TRP A 58 3.61 0.96 8.93
C TRP A 58 2.41 0.93 7.99
N ALA A 59 2.25 1.98 7.20
CA ALA A 59 1.17 2.15 6.25
C ALA A 59 1.70 2.59 4.88
N LEU A 60 0.89 2.37 3.85
CA LEU A 60 1.01 3.10 2.60
C LEU A 60 0.28 4.44 2.78
N PRO A 61 0.74 5.54 2.16
CA PRO A 61 -0.02 6.79 2.14
C PRO A 61 -1.42 6.54 1.58
N GLY A 62 -2.45 7.05 2.26
CA GLY A 62 -3.81 6.79 1.81
C GLY A 62 -4.85 6.96 2.90
N GLY A 63 -6.07 7.21 2.43
CA GLY A 63 -7.16 7.59 3.29
C GLY A 63 -8.50 7.45 2.60
N ARG A 64 -9.52 7.91 3.31
CA ARG A 64 -10.91 7.83 2.86
C ARG A 64 -11.09 8.74 1.64
N LEU A 65 -11.89 8.29 0.68
CA LEU A 65 -12.29 9.14 -0.45
C LEU A 65 -13.24 10.24 -0.01
N ASP A 66 -13.03 11.43 -0.56
CA ASP A 66 -13.98 12.54 -0.46
C ASP A 66 -15.15 12.37 -1.45
N ASP A 67 -16.21 13.15 -1.25
CA ASP A 67 -17.41 13.06 -2.07
C ASP A 67 -17.11 13.35 -3.55
N GLY A 68 -17.41 12.37 -4.41
CA GLY A 68 -17.16 12.45 -5.85
C GLY A 68 -15.74 12.11 -6.28
N GLU A 69 -14.86 11.78 -5.33
CA GLU A 69 -13.47 11.41 -5.59
C GLU A 69 -13.37 9.97 -6.13
N THR A 70 -12.55 9.78 -7.17
CA THR A 70 -12.14 8.44 -7.62
C THR A 70 -11.02 7.91 -6.74
N PRO A 71 -10.82 6.58 -6.65
CA PRO A 71 -9.71 6.01 -5.89
C PRO A 71 -8.32 6.55 -6.27
N VAL A 72 -8.12 6.86 -7.56
CA VAL A 72 -6.87 7.46 -8.06
C VAL A 72 -6.67 8.87 -7.54
N GLN A 73 -7.72 9.70 -7.56
CA GLN A 73 -7.65 11.06 -7.02
C GLN A 73 -7.34 11.04 -5.51
N GLY A 74 -8.02 10.18 -4.75
CA GLY A 74 -7.77 10.04 -3.31
C GLY A 74 -6.36 9.59 -3.00
N ALA A 75 -5.86 8.56 -3.70
CA ALA A 75 -4.48 8.10 -3.50
C ALA A 75 -3.44 9.20 -3.81
N LEU A 76 -3.64 10.01 -4.85
CA LEU A 76 -2.72 11.10 -5.21
C LEU A 76 -2.81 12.28 -4.23
N ARG A 77 -4.02 12.62 -3.77
CA ARG A 77 -4.24 13.66 -2.75
C ARG A 77 -3.56 13.27 -1.44
N GLU A 78 -3.83 12.08 -0.92
CA GLU A 78 -3.24 11.58 0.32
C GLU A 78 -1.71 11.47 0.22
N LEU A 79 -1.17 11.09 -0.95
CA LEU A 79 0.27 11.12 -1.20
C LEU A 79 0.85 12.54 -1.11
N ALA A 80 0.13 13.57 -1.57
CA ALA A 80 0.56 14.95 -1.42
C ALA A 80 0.40 15.44 0.04
N GLU A 81 -0.72 15.14 0.68
CA GLU A 81 -1.03 15.57 2.05
C GLU A 81 -0.11 14.94 3.10
N GLU A 82 0.07 13.61 3.06
CA GLU A 82 0.83 12.90 4.10
C GLU A 82 2.34 13.13 4.03
N VAL A 83 2.90 13.25 2.82
CA VAL A 83 4.35 13.20 2.58
C VAL A 83 4.88 14.30 1.63
N GLY A 84 4.02 15.22 1.20
CA GLY A 84 4.41 16.35 0.35
C GLY A 84 4.79 15.96 -1.09
N LEU A 85 4.45 14.75 -1.54
CA LEU A 85 4.86 14.24 -2.84
C LEU A 85 3.75 14.40 -3.88
N GLU A 86 3.79 15.51 -4.61
CA GLU A 86 2.82 15.77 -5.68
C GLU A 86 3.07 14.87 -6.90
N ARG A 87 2.05 14.12 -7.31
CA ARG A 87 2.04 13.31 -8.53
C ARG A 87 0.73 13.47 -9.28
N GLY A 88 0.79 13.31 -10.60
CA GLY A 88 -0.35 13.47 -11.48
C GLY A 88 -0.93 12.14 -11.98
N PRO A 89 -2.09 12.18 -12.67
CA PRO A 89 -2.65 10.99 -13.31
C PRO A 89 -1.70 10.31 -14.31
N GLY A 90 -0.77 11.05 -14.91
CA GLY A 90 0.26 10.50 -15.80
C GLY A 90 1.29 9.62 -15.10
N ASP A 91 1.45 9.74 -13.78
CA ASP A 91 2.39 8.95 -12.98
C ASP A 91 1.77 7.63 -12.48
N VAL A 92 0.45 7.47 -12.66
CA VAL A 92 -0.28 6.25 -12.27
C VAL A 92 -0.02 5.16 -13.30
N LEU A 93 0.46 4.01 -12.83
CA LEU A 93 0.82 2.87 -13.68
C LEU A 93 -0.26 1.78 -13.72
N GLY A 94 -1.19 1.79 -12.77
CA GLY A 94 -2.26 0.81 -12.68
C GLY A 94 -2.88 0.77 -11.29
N VAL A 95 -3.85 -0.14 -11.12
CA VAL A 95 -4.59 -0.34 -9.86
C VAL A 95 -4.59 -1.84 -9.55
N LEU A 96 -4.34 -2.20 -8.29
CA LEU A 96 -4.33 -3.59 -7.82
C LEU A 96 -5.73 -4.05 -7.37
N ASP A 97 -5.84 -5.28 -6.84
CA ASP A 97 -7.11 -5.75 -6.30
C ASP A 97 -7.53 -4.90 -5.10
N ASP A 98 -8.83 -4.72 -4.94
CA ASP A 98 -9.35 -4.10 -3.74
C ASP A 98 -9.16 -5.03 -2.54
N TYR A 99 -8.82 -4.45 -1.39
CA TYR A 99 -8.67 -5.17 -0.13
C TYR A 99 -9.73 -4.69 0.86
N VAL A 100 -10.60 -5.60 1.30
CA VAL A 100 -11.67 -5.29 2.26
C VAL A 100 -11.13 -5.43 3.68
N THR A 101 -11.09 -4.33 4.43
CA THR A 101 -10.58 -4.34 5.80
C THR A 101 -11.64 -4.79 6.81
N ARG A 102 -11.20 -5.32 7.95
CA ARG A 102 -12.10 -5.63 9.07
C ARG A 102 -12.62 -4.36 9.76
N SER A 103 -11.88 -3.26 9.63
CA SER A 103 -12.27 -1.91 10.10
C SER A 103 -13.34 -1.22 9.22
N GLY A 104 -13.83 -1.88 8.17
CA GLY A 104 -14.97 -1.41 7.38
C GLY A 104 -14.63 -0.52 6.18
N TYR A 105 -13.45 -0.71 5.60
CA TYR A 105 -13.01 -0.03 4.38
C TYR A 105 -12.87 -0.98 3.19
N VAL A 106 -13.06 -0.44 1.99
CA VAL A 106 -12.55 -0.99 0.74
C VAL A 106 -11.32 -0.17 0.36
N MET A 107 -10.14 -0.74 0.54
CA MET A 107 -8.88 -0.11 0.11
C MET A 107 -8.64 -0.44 -1.36
N THR A 108 -8.52 0.59 -2.20
CA THR A 108 -8.14 0.46 -3.61
C THR A 108 -6.67 0.90 -3.78
N PRO A 109 -5.72 -0.03 -4.00
CA PRO A 109 -4.31 0.31 -4.14
C PRO A 109 -3.98 0.82 -5.54
N VAL A 110 -3.46 2.04 -5.61
CA VAL A 110 -3.10 2.74 -6.85
C VAL A 110 -1.58 2.78 -6.95
N VAL A 111 -1.02 2.20 -8.02
CA VAL A 111 0.43 2.17 -8.22
C VAL A 111 0.86 3.46 -8.90
N VAL A 112 1.74 4.22 -8.23
CA VAL A 112 2.23 5.53 -8.69
C VAL A 112 3.73 5.45 -8.86
N TRP A 113 4.26 5.91 -9.99
CA TRP A 113 5.70 6.00 -10.22
C TRP A 113 6.22 7.37 -9.85
N ALA A 114 7.05 7.44 -8.81
CA ALA A 114 7.68 8.68 -8.41
C ALA A 114 9.12 8.85 -8.89
N GLY A 115 9.82 7.75 -9.21
CA GLY A 115 11.21 7.80 -9.63
C GLY A 115 12.11 8.41 -8.55
N GLU A 116 13.15 9.13 -8.96
CA GLU A 116 14.04 9.86 -8.04
C GLU A 116 13.28 11.02 -7.38
N THR A 117 13.16 10.99 -6.05
CA THR A 117 12.45 12.02 -5.26
C THR A 117 13.35 12.80 -4.31
N GLY A 118 14.56 12.33 -4.04
CA GLY A 118 15.34 12.75 -2.86
C GLY A 118 14.66 12.31 -1.54
N PRO A 119 15.21 12.75 -0.39
CA PRO A 119 14.64 12.43 0.92
C PRO A 119 13.21 12.96 1.06
N LEU A 120 12.30 12.11 1.52
CA LEU A 120 10.92 12.45 1.81
C LEU A 120 10.71 12.56 3.32
N GLY A 121 9.78 13.43 3.73
CA GLY A 121 9.45 13.65 5.14
C GLY A 121 7.95 13.73 5.36
N PRO A 122 7.49 13.68 6.63
CA PRO A 122 6.08 13.90 6.93
C PRO A 122 5.69 15.34 6.57
N ALA A 123 4.57 15.49 5.88
CA ALA A 123 3.95 16.79 5.63
C ALA A 123 2.80 17.09 6.62
N GLU A 124 2.27 16.05 7.27
CA GLU A 124 1.22 16.16 8.28
C GLU A 124 1.61 15.61 9.66
N ALA A 125 0.95 16.13 10.69
CA ALA A 125 1.18 15.74 12.09
C ALA A 125 0.79 14.29 12.40
N GLU A 126 -0.11 13.68 11.61
CA GLU A 126 -0.49 12.27 11.77
C GLU A 126 0.60 11.29 11.29
N VAL A 127 1.54 11.78 10.46
CA VAL A 127 2.69 10.99 9.99
C VAL A 127 3.92 11.33 10.82
N ALA A 128 4.48 10.34 11.52
CA ALA A 128 5.72 10.55 12.26
C ALA A 128 6.94 10.60 11.35
N ALA A 129 6.95 9.80 10.28
CA ALA A 129 8.02 9.75 9.31
C ALA A 129 7.59 9.03 8.03
N ALA A 130 8.25 9.37 6.92
CA ALA A 130 8.14 8.71 5.63
C ALA A 130 9.45 7.99 5.32
N TYR A 131 9.37 6.78 4.78
CA TYR A 131 10.52 5.93 4.50
C TYR A 131 10.43 5.35 3.10
N GLN A 132 11.53 5.44 2.36
CA GLN A 132 11.71 4.73 1.10
C GLN A 132 12.31 3.36 1.43
N VAL A 133 11.47 2.34 1.47
CA VAL A 133 11.89 0.98 1.82
C VAL A 133 12.30 0.24 0.54
N PRO A 134 13.56 -0.21 0.42
CA PRO A 134 14.03 -0.92 -0.76
C PRO A 134 13.14 -2.12 -1.09
N LEU A 135 12.85 -2.32 -2.38
CA LEU A 135 12.06 -3.47 -2.80
C LEU A 135 12.70 -4.81 -2.43
N ALA A 136 14.03 -4.87 -2.30
CA ALA A 136 14.74 -6.06 -1.85
C ALA A 136 14.34 -6.49 -0.42
N ASP A 137 13.90 -5.56 0.43
CA ASP A 137 13.45 -5.85 1.79
C ASP A 137 11.96 -6.26 1.84
N LEU A 138 11.20 -5.93 0.80
CA LEU A 138 9.75 -6.18 0.71
C LEU A 138 9.38 -7.34 -0.20
N ASP A 139 10.13 -7.57 -1.28
CA ASP A 139 9.94 -8.64 -2.25
C ASP A 139 10.51 -9.98 -1.75
N VAL A 140 10.04 -10.36 -0.56
CA VAL A 140 10.44 -11.57 0.17
C VAL A 140 9.24 -12.50 0.34
N ASP A 141 9.49 -13.73 0.78
CA ASP A 141 8.41 -14.65 1.07
C ASP A 141 7.62 -14.21 2.31
N PRO A 142 6.28 -14.25 2.25
CA PRO A 142 5.46 -13.83 3.37
C PRO A 142 5.48 -14.85 4.50
N VAL A 143 5.26 -14.38 5.72
CA VAL A 143 4.96 -15.24 6.86
C VAL A 143 3.45 -15.28 7.06
N LEU A 144 2.90 -16.49 7.00
CA LEU A 144 1.49 -16.75 7.25
C LEU A 144 1.30 -17.30 8.67
N VAL A 145 0.35 -16.75 9.40
CA VAL A 145 0.07 -17.12 10.80
C VAL A 145 -1.42 -17.42 10.95
N THR A 146 -1.74 -18.52 11.61
CA THR A 146 -3.12 -18.84 11.99
C THR A 146 -3.50 -18.14 13.29
N ILE A 147 -4.74 -17.65 13.38
CA ILE A 147 -5.30 -17.06 14.61
C ILE A 147 -6.62 -17.75 14.97
N PRO A 148 -7.02 -17.78 16.26
CA PRO A 148 -8.29 -18.39 16.66
C PRO A 148 -9.54 -17.73 16.07
N GLU A 149 -9.45 -16.44 15.71
CA GLU A 149 -10.60 -15.64 15.30
C GLU A 149 -10.93 -15.72 13.79
N SER A 150 -10.11 -16.40 12.99
CA SER A 150 -10.31 -16.53 11.54
C SER A 150 -9.65 -17.79 10.99
N ASP A 151 -10.36 -18.48 10.08
CA ASP A 151 -9.80 -19.61 9.33
C ASP A 151 -8.82 -19.17 8.23
N ALA A 152 -8.87 -17.89 7.85
CA ALA A 152 -7.97 -17.31 6.87
C ALA A 152 -6.59 -16.98 7.50
N PRO A 153 -5.47 -17.24 6.80
CA PRO A 153 -4.15 -16.97 7.34
C PRO A 153 -3.87 -15.47 7.41
N VAL A 154 -3.36 -14.99 8.54
CA VAL A 154 -2.86 -13.63 8.69
C VAL A 154 -1.52 -13.50 7.99
N VAL A 155 -1.40 -12.54 7.07
CA VAL A 155 -0.14 -12.26 6.35
C VAL A 155 0.66 -11.14 7.02
N ARG A 156 1.97 -11.33 7.07
CA ARG A 156 2.94 -10.30 7.45
C ARG A 156 4.25 -10.45 6.67
N LEU A 157 4.95 -9.33 6.47
CA LEU A 157 6.28 -9.27 5.87
C LEU A 157 7.30 -8.81 6.92
N PRO A 158 8.53 -9.36 6.97
CA PRO A 158 9.57 -8.84 7.85
C PRO A 158 9.93 -7.41 7.43
N LEU A 159 10.06 -6.50 8.39
CA LEU A 159 10.43 -5.11 8.12
C LEU A 159 11.14 -4.49 9.33
N PHE A 160 12.36 -3.98 9.13
CA PHE A 160 13.18 -3.31 10.16
C PHE A 160 13.28 -4.06 11.50
N GLY A 161 13.48 -5.39 11.45
CA GLY A 161 13.56 -6.24 12.65
C GLY A 161 12.20 -6.51 13.34
N GLY A 162 11.11 -5.98 12.78
CA GLY A 162 9.73 -6.25 13.18
C GLY A 162 8.90 -6.78 12.01
N TRP A 163 7.65 -6.35 11.95
CA TRP A 163 6.68 -6.85 10.99
C TRP A 163 5.86 -5.73 10.34
N LEU A 164 5.73 -5.79 9.02
CA LEU A 164 4.66 -5.16 8.28
C LEU A 164 3.46 -6.10 8.30
N HIS A 165 2.30 -5.62 8.71
CA HIS A 165 1.08 -6.42 8.83
C HIS A 165 0.04 -6.05 7.77
N ALA A 166 -0.88 -6.96 7.47
CA ALA A 166 -2.07 -6.65 6.70
C ALA A 166 -2.91 -5.56 7.41
N PRO A 167 -3.59 -4.65 6.66
CA PRO A 167 -3.80 -4.71 5.21
C PRO A 167 -2.58 -4.30 4.36
N THR A 168 -1.66 -3.50 4.90
CA THR A 168 -0.49 -2.99 4.17
C THR A 168 0.38 -4.12 3.59
N ALA A 169 0.68 -5.14 4.38
CA ALA A 169 1.50 -6.28 3.95
C ALA A 169 0.86 -7.05 2.78
N ALA A 170 -0.47 -7.19 2.77
CA ALA A 170 -1.19 -7.88 1.71
C ALA A 170 -1.08 -7.12 0.38
N VAL A 171 -1.27 -5.79 0.43
CA VAL A 171 -1.12 -4.91 -0.74
C VAL A 171 0.32 -4.93 -1.27
N VAL A 172 1.32 -4.81 -0.38
CA VAL A 172 2.74 -4.87 -0.76
C VAL A 172 3.11 -6.21 -1.37
N LEU A 173 2.63 -7.32 -0.80
CA LEU A 173 2.82 -8.66 -1.38
C LEU A 173 2.26 -8.73 -2.80
N GLN A 174 1.03 -8.26 -3.02
CA GLN A 174 0.42 -8.27 -4.35
C GLN A 174 1.19 -7.40 -5.34
N PHE A 175 1.64 -6.21 -4.91
CA PHE A 175 2.49 -5.35 -5.73
C PHE A 175 3.77 -6.08 -6.15
N CYS A 176 4.50 -6.70 -5.21
CA CYS A 176 5.73 -7.41 -5.52
C CYS A 176 5.49 -8.54 -6.54
N ARG A 177 4.43 -9.33 -6.36
CA ARG A 177 4.09 -10.42 -7.29
C ARG A 177 3.70 -9.88 -8.66
N ALA A 178 2.78 -8.92 -8.74
CA ALA A 178 2.28 -8.39 -10.00
C ALA A 178 3.28 -7.49 -10.72
N ALA A 179 3.75 -6.43 -10.06
CA ALA A 179 4.58 -5.40 -10.66
C ALA A 179 6.06 -5.82 -10.77
N CYS A 180 6.62 -6.52 -9.76
CA CYS A 180 8.04 -6.90 -9.77
C CYS A 180 8.30 -8.23 -10.49
N ARG A 181 7.37 -9.20 -10.38
CA ARG A 181 7.55 -10.55 -10.93
C ARG A 181 6.67 -10.87 -12.14
N GLY A 182 5.59 -10.12 -12.37
CA GLY A 182 4.64 -10.41 -13.46
C GLY A 182 3.70 -11.59 -13.14
N GLU A 183 3.53 -11.90 -11.86
CA GLU A 183 2.70 -13.00 -11.34
C GLU A 183 1.33 -12.48 -10.91
N VAL A 184 0.29 -13.31 -11.06
CA VAL A 184 -1.04 -12.99 -10.51
C VAL A 184 -1.18 -13.63 -9.13
N GLU A 185 -1.03 -12.82 -8.09
CA GLU A 185 -1.29 -13.20 -6.70
C GLU A 185 -2.57 -12.54 -6.21
N ARG A 186 -3.44 -13.27 -5.49
CA ARG A 186 -4.72 -12.74 -5.00
C ARG A 186 -4.64 -12.61 -3.49
N VAL A 187 -4.89 -11.42 -2.95
CA VAL A 187 -4.66 -11.20 -1.51
C VAL A 187 -5.92 -11.02 -0.69
N ALA A 188 -7.11 -10.98 -1.33
CA ALA A 188 -8.39 -10.83 -0.64
C ALA A 188 -8.74 -11.97 0.33
N HIS A 189 -8.06 -13.12 0.22
CA HIS A 189 -8.25 -14.26 1.10
C HIS A 189 -7.35 -14.23 2.35
N LEU A 190 -6.40 -13.29 2.41
CA LEU A 190 -5.48 -13.14 3.53
C LEU A 190 -6.14 -12.31 4.63
N GLU A 191 -5.87 -12.66 5.88
CA GLU A 191 -6.49 -12.04 7.04
C GLU A 191 -5.62 -10.93 7.66
N GLN A 192 -6.27 -10.01 8.35
CA GLN A 192 -5.64 -8.97 9.17
C GLN A 192 -5.44 -9.46 10.61
N PRO A 193 -4.37 -9.06 11.31
CA PRO A 193 -4.26 -9.33 12.74
C PRO A 193 -5.38 -8.61 13.51
N VAL A 194 -5.79 -9.18 14.65
CA VAL A 194 -6.94 -8.68 15.45
C VAL A 194 -6.83 -7.19 15.83
N PHE A 195 -5.61 -6.70 16.07
CA PHE A 195 -5.41 -5.28 16.41
C PHE A 195 -5.73 -4.32 15.24
N ALA A 196 -5.80 -4.82 14.01
CA ALA A 196 -6.10 -4.03 12.82
C ALA A 196 -7.60 -4.03 12.46
N TRP A 197 -8.46 -4.65 13.28
CA TRP A 197 -9.89 -4.77 13.02
C TRP A 197 -10.72 -3.55 13.48
N ARG A 198 -10.07 -2.55 14.08
CA ARG A 198 -10.71 -1.37 14.65
C ARG A 198 -10.35 -0.12 13.87
#